data_AF-A0A8B3Q3J6-F1
#
_entry.id   AF-A0A8B3Q3J6-F1
#
_cell.length_a   1.000
_cell.length_b   1.000
_cell.length_c   1.000
_cell.angle_alpha   90.00
_cell.angle_beta   90.00
_cell.angle_gamma   90.00
#
_symmetry.space_group_name_H-M   'P 1'
#
loop_
_entity.id
_entity.type
_entity.pdbx_description
1 polymer ?
#
loop_
_entity_poly.entity_id
_entity_poly.type
_entity_poly.pdbx_seq_one_letter_code
_entity_poly.pdbx_strand_id
1 'polypeptide(L)'
;MSYNRLDDRTIDDPILLALFHQEVIARATSYSADNISYTIKPDEVYRSDLSAFRCYGNEELRWVFRLLVGHESETEAMPVGITLTVPPVAWIRDRMRDYASGTVELISG
;
A
#
# COMPACT_ATOMS: atom_id res chain seq x y z
N MET A 1 13.37 -16.87 4.59
CA MET A 1 12.13 -16.77 3.79
C MET A 1 12.30 -15.56 2.91
N SER A 2 12.24 -15.70 1.58
CA SER A 2 12.28 -14.53 0.68
C SER A 2 10.86 -13.98 0.59
N TYR A 3 10.63 -12.77 1.10
CA TYR A 3 9.36 -12.09 0.92
C TYR A 3 9.17 -11.74 -0.56
N ASN A 4 7.90 -11.61 -0.98
CA ASN A 4 7.59 -11.13 -2.32
C ASN A 4 8.06 -9.68 -2.45
N ARG A 5 8.58 -9.29 -3.62
CA ARG A 5 9.12 -7.94 -3.89
C ARG A 5 8.09 -6.81 -3.74
N LEU A 6 6.81 -7.15 -3.57
CA LEU A 6 5.70 -6.21 -3.40
C LEU A 6 5.10 -6.26 -1.99
N ASP A 7 5.62 -7.14 -1.12
CA ASP A 7 5.29 -7.15 0.31
C ASP A 7 6.17 -6.10 1.01
N ASP A 8 5.56 -5.24 1.84
CA ASP A 8 6.23 -4.13 2.51
C ASP A 8 7.30 -4.60 3.51
N ARG A 9 7.23 -5.86 3.96
CA ARG A 9 8.24 -6.54 4.77
C ARG A 9 9.57 -6.77 4.05
N THR A 10 9.69 -6.37 2.79
CA THR A 10 10.97 -6.33 2.07
C THR A 10 11.85 -5.14 2.45
N ILE A 11 11.28 -4.12 3.10
CA ILE A 11 12.02 -2.98 3.65
C ILE A 11 12.35 -3.32 5.11
N ASP A 12 13.60 -3.72 5.36
CA ASP A 12 14.04 -4.18 6.70
C ASP A 12 14.13 -3.03 7.73
N ASP A 13 14.40 -1.80 7.28
CA ASP A 13 14.53 -0.64 8.16
C ASP A 13 13.13 -0.06 8.50
N PRO A 14 12.72 -0.06 9.78
CA PRO A 14 11.40 0.41 10.19
C PRO A 14 11.19 1.92 9.95
N ILE A 15 12.25 2.73 9.93
CA ILE A 15 12.17 4.17 9.64
C ILE A 15 11.88 4.37 8.15
N LEU A 16 12.60 3.67 7.28
CA LEU A 16 12.37 3.71 5.83
C LEU A 16 10.99 3.18 5.47
N LEU A 17 10.54 2.11 6.14
CA LEU A 17 9.19 1.56 5.96
C LEU A 17 8.12 2.59 6.35
N ALA A 18 8.26 3.25 7.50
CA ALA A 18 7.33 4.26 7.95
C ALA A 18 7.28 5.47 6.99
N LEU A 19 8.43 5.92 6.49
CA LEU A 19 8.50 6.99 5.50
C LEU A 19 7.85 6.61 4.17
N PHE A 20 8.06 5.36 3.72
CA PHE A 20 7.41 4.83 2.53
C PHE A 20 5.89 4.77 2.70
N HIS A 21 5.41 4.29 3.85
CA HIS A 21 3.99 4.30 4.18
C HIS A 21 3.40 5.72 4.18
N GLN A 22 4.13 6.70 4.71
CA GLN A 22 3.73 8.11 4.64
C GLN A 22 3.66 8.62 3.19
N GLU A 23 4.63 8.29 2.33
CA GLU A 23 4.60 8.67 0.90
C GLU A 23 3.40 8.03 0.18
N VAL A 24 3.07 6.78 0.49
CA VAL A 24 1.90 6.09 -0.08
C VAL A 24 0.60 6.80 0.31
N ILE A 25 0.44 7.18 1.59
CA ILE A 25 -0.73 7.95 2.06
C ILE A 25 -0.76 9.32 1.38
N ALA A 26 0.37 10.02 1.28
CA ALA A 26 0.46 11.31 0.60
C ALA A 26 0.11 11.19 -0.90
N ARG A 27 0.53 10.11 -1.56
CA ARG A 27 0.18 9.83 -2.96
C ARG A 27 -1.29 9.51 -3.15
N ALA A 28 -1.90 8.78 -2.20
CA ALA A 28 -3.31 8.45 -2.22
C ALA A 28 -4.22 9.66 -1.95
N THR A 29 -3.76 10.60 -1.11
CA THR A 29 -4.50 11.83 -0.77
C THR A 29 -4.28 12.95 -1.78
N SER A 30 -3.14 12.99 -2.46
CA SER A 30 -2.91 13.92 -3.56
C SER A 30 -3.67 13.52 -4.82
N TYR A 31 -4.19 14.51 -5.53
CA TYR A 31 -4.81 14.27 -6.82
C TYR A 31 -3.74 13.90 -7.85
N SER A 32 -3.80 12.65 -8.33
CA SER A 32 -3.03 12.20 -9.47
C SER A 32 -3.93 11.43 -10.44
N ALA A 33 -3.82 11.76 -11.73
CA ALA A 33 -4.63 11.13 -12.78
C ALA A 33 -4.38 9.62 -12.91
N ASP A 34 -3.21 9.14 -12.47
CA ASP A 34 -2.82 7.73 -12.54
C ASP A 34 -3.30 6.91 -11.32
N ASN A 35 -3.87 7.56 -10.31
CA ASN A 35 -4.38 6.86 -9.14
C ASN A 35 -5.65 6.07 -9.51
N ILE A 36 -5.78 4.90 -8.92
CA ILE A 36 -6.89 3.99 -9.16
C ILE A 36 -7.94 4.26 -8.08
N SER A 37 -9.19 4.40 -8.51
CA SER A 37 -10.33 4.48 -7.59
C SER A 37 -10.89 3.08 -7.38
N TYR A 38 -10.90 2.60 -6.14
CA TYR A 38 -11.37 1.25 -5.80
C TYR A 38 -12.36 1.29 -4.63
N THR A 39 -13.54 0.71 -4.84
CA THR A 39 -14.58 0.62 -3.80
C THR A 39 -14.55 -0.75 -3.12
N ILE A 40 -14.48 -0.75 -1.78
CA ILE A 40 -14.47 -1.98 -0.98
C ILE A 40 -15.84 -2.66 -1.02
N LYS A 41 -15.85 -3.95 -1.37
CA LYS A 41 -17.08 -4.75 -1.48
C LYS A 41 -17.40 -5.48 -0.16
N PRO A 42 -18.66 -5.92 0.05
CA PRO A 42 -19.06 -6.62 1.29
C PRO A 42 -18.30 -7.93 1.54
N ASP A 43 -17.87 -8.64 0.50
CA ASP A 43 -17.09 -9.87 0.60
C ASP A 43 -15.61 -9.63 0.90
N GLU A 44 -15.18 -8.37 0.88
CA GLU A 44 -13.79 -7.95 1.06
C GLU A 44 -13.48 -7.47 2.48
N VAL A 45 -14.47 -7.33 3.37
CA VAL A 45 -14.34 -6.71 4.71
C VAL A 45 -13.13 -7.19 5.49
N TYR A 46 -12.94 -8.51 5.60
CA TYR A 46 -11.81 -9.11 6.32
C TYR A 46 -10.73 -9.67 5.37
N ARG A 47 -10.78 -9.26 4.10
CA ARG A 47 -9.99 -9.83 3.01
C ARG A 47 -9.30 -8.74 2.21
N SER A 48 -8.33 -8.10 2.86
CA SER A 48 -7.43 -7.13 2.21
C SER A 48 -6.63 -7.74 1.06
N ASP A 49 -6.33 -9.05 1.13
CA ASP A 49 -5.80 -9.87 0.05
C ASP A 49 -6.72 -9.85 -1.18
N LEU A 50 -8.02 -10.07 -0.99
CA LEU A 50 -9.00 -10.12 -2.07
C LEU A 50 -9.19 -8.76 -2.74
N SER A 51 -9.17 -7.68 -1.94
CA SER A 51 -9.23 -6.30 -2.45
C SER A 51 -8.01 -6.00 -3.32
N ALA A 52 -6.81 -6.36 -2.84
CA ALA A 52 -5.58 -6.17 -3.59
C ALA A 52 -5.56 -7.01 -4.87
N PHE A 53 -6.00 -8.27 -4.81
CA PHE A 53 -6.10 -9.11 -5.99
C PHE A 53 -7.07 -8.55 -7.03
N ARG A 54 -8.23 -8.02 -6.62
CA ARG A 54 -9.22 -7.45 -7.55
C ARG A 54 -8.79 -6.09 -8.12
N CYS A 55 -8.10 -5.28 -7.34
CA CYS A 55 -7.62 -3.97 -7.77
C CYS A 55 -6.37 -4.08 -8.66
N TYR A 56 -5.41 -4.93 -8.28
CA TYR A 56 -4.08 -4.97 -8.89
C TYR A 56 -3.74 -6.26 -9.62
N GLY A 57 -4.56 -7.32 -9.48
CA GLY A 57 -4.18 -8.67 -9.88
C GLY A 57 -3.14 -9.31 -8.97
N ASN A 58 -2.86 -8.74 -7.79
CA ASN A 58 -1.84 -9.23 -6.86
C ASN A 58 -2.25 -9.01 -5.39
N GLU A 59 -2.35 -10.10 -4.63
CA GLU A 59 -2.73 -10.12 -3.21
C GLU A 59 -1.67 -9.59 -2.24
N GLU A 60 -0.42 -9.51 -2.67
CA GLU A 60 0.72 -9.11 -1.82
C GLU A 60 0.67 -7.62 -1.48
N LEU A 61 -0.06 -6.83 -2.27
CA LEU A 61 -0.34 -5.42 -2.02
C LEU A 61 -1.48 -5.19 -1.02
N ARG A 62 -1.89 -6.24 -0.27
CA ARG A 62 -2.90 -6.15 0.82
C ARG A 62 -2.58 -5.07 1.85
N TRP A 63 -1.29 -4.82 2.12
CA TRP A 63 -0.86 -3.82 3.08
C TRP A 63 -1.26 -2.40 2.66
N VAL A 64 -1.36 -2.10 1.35
CA VAL A 64 -1.77 -0.79 0.84
C VAL A 64 -3.19 -0.47 1.29
N PHE A 65 -4.11 -1.43 1.20
CA PHE A 65 -5.50 -1.24 1.58
C PHE A 65 -5.62 -0.99 3.08
N ARG A 66 -4.92 -1.77 3.90
CA ARG A 66 -4.88 -1.60 5.36
C ARG A 66 -4.31 -0.24 5.75
N LEU A 67 -3.21 0.14 5.13
CA LEU A 67 -2.55 1.41 5.37
C LEU A 67 -3.49 2.59 5.10
N LEU A 68 -4.24 2.55 3.99
CA LEU A 68 -5.15 3.63 3.61
C LEU A 68 -6.41 3.72 4.48
N VAL A 69 -6.84 2.62 5.08
CA VAL A 69 -7.93 2.62 6.07
C VAL A 69 -7.43 2.84 7.51
N GLY A 70 -6.11 2.90 7.71
CA GLY A 70 -5.47 3.11 9.02
C GLY A 70 -5.47 1.88 9.93
N HIS A 71 -5.53 0.67 9.38
CA HIS A 71 -5.49 -0.58 10.15
C HIS A 71 -4.05 -1.08 10.30
N GLU A 72 -3.70 -1.51 11.51
CA GLU A 72 -2.39 -2.10 11.82
C GLU A 72 -2.42 -3.63 11.67
N SER A 73 -3.59 -4.25 11.87
CA SER A 73 -3.78 -5.69 11.78
C SER A 73 -4.58 -6.11 10.54
N GLU A 74 -4.27 -7.30 10.02
CA GLU A 74 -5.02 -7.91 8.90
C GLU A 74 -6.42 -8.38 9.30
N THR A 75 -6.70 -8.47 10.61
CA THR A 75 -7.99 -8.94 11.15
C THR A 75 -9.03 -7.84 11.28
N GLU A 76 -8.66 -6.59 11.00
CA GLU A 76 -9.55 -5.44 11.13
C GLU A 76 -10.50 -5.32 9.93
N ALA A 77 -11.76 -4.99 10.20
CA ALA A 77 -12.84 -4.95 9.22
C ALA A 77 -12.77 -3.69 8.35
N MET A 78 -12.45 -3.83 7.06
CA MET A 78 -12.45 -2.70 6.12
C MET A 78 -13.85 -2.11 5.92
N PRO A 79 -13.96 -0.78 5.78
CA PRO A 79 -15.25 -0.10 5.63
C PRO A 79 -15.86 -0.34 4.24
N VAL A 80 -16.96 -1.10 4.21
CA VAL A 80 -17.68 -1.43 2.97
C VAL A 80 -18.27 -0.20 2.31
N GLY A 81 -18.19 -0.13 0.97
CA GLY A 81 -18.77 0.95 0.18
C GLY A 81 -17.93 2.23 0.17
N ILE A 82 -16.85 2.29 0.94
CA ILE A 82 -15.88 3.38 0.84
C ILE A 82 -15.03 3.18 -0.41
N THR A 83 -14.84 4.29 -1.13
CA THR A 83 -13.97 4.36 -2.30
C THR A 83 -12.62 4.89 -1.86
N LEU A 84 -11.61 4.05 -1.96
CA LEU A 84 -10.22 4.39 -1.71
C LEU A 84 -9.57 4.85 -3.01
N THR A 85 -8.69 5.83 -2.90
CA THR A 85 -7.78 6.21 -3.98
C THR A 85 -6.45 5.52 -3.71
N VAL A 86 -6.02 4.66 -4.62
CA VAL A 86 -4.84 3.83 -4.42
C VAL A 86 -3.78 4.09 -5.51
N PRO A 87 -2.47 4.12 -5.18
CA PRO A 87 -1.44 4.34 -6.19
C PRO A 87 -1.32 3.17 -7.18
N PRO A 88 -0.85 3.39 -8.42
CA PRO A 88 -0.65 2.32 -9.39
C PRO A 88 0.53 1.40 -8.99
N VAL A 89 0.41 0.10 -9.31
CA VAL A 89 1.42 -0.93 -8.98
C VAL A 89 2.82 -0.57 -9.47
N ALA A 90 2.92 0.02 -10.68
CA ALA A 90 4.21 0.42 -11.25
C ALA A 90 4.92 1.43 -10.34
N TRP A 91 4.20 2.45 -9.87
CA TRP A 91 4.73 3.45 -8.94
C TRP A 91 5.13 2.84 -7.61
N ILE A 92 4.27 1.98 -7.02
CA ILE A 92 4.56 1.28 -5.75
C ILE A 92 5.86 0.47 -5.88
N ARG A 93 6.01 -0.30 -6.97
CA ARG A 93 7.19 -1.14 -7.19
C ARG A 93 8.47 -0.33 -7.33
N ASP A 94 8.42 0.79 -8.05
CA ASP A 94 9.60 1.63 -8.24
C ASP A 94 10.00 2.29 -6.93
N ARG A 95 9.04 2.82 -6.16
CA ARG A 95 9.32 3.37 -4.82
C ARG A 95 9.84 2.33 -3.84
N MET A 96 9.20 1.16 -3.75
CA MET A 96 9.68 0.08 -2.89
C MET A 96 11.14 -0.29 -3.21
N ARG A 97 11.53 -0.27 -4.49
CA ARG A 97 12.92 -0.51 -4.88
C ARG A 97 13.86 0.55 -4.33
N ASP A 98 13.50 1.82 -4.45
CA ASP A 98 14.31 2.95 -3.97
C ASP A 98 14.51 2.89 -2.44
N TYR A 99 13.44 2.58 -1.69
CA TYR A 99 13.49 2.43 -0.24
C TYR A 99 14.25 1.16 0.18
N ALA A 100 14.04 0.03 -0.49
CA ALA A 100 14.74 -1.22 -0.19
C ALA A 100 16.24 -1.16 -0.54
N SER A 101 16.65 -0.34 -1.52
CA SER A 101 18.07 -0.12 -1.83
C SER A 101 18.73 0.94 -0.94
N GLY A 102 17.98 1.56 -0.02
CA GLY A 102 18.49 2.64 0.85
C GLY A 102 18.93 3.89 0.08
N THR A 103 18.45 4.05 -1.16
CA THR A 103 18.83 5.17 -2.05
C THR A 103 18.04 6.44 -1.75
N VAL A 104 16.99 6.33 -0.93
CA VAL A 104 16.22 7.49 -0.48
C VAL A 104 17.08 8.33 0.46
N GLU A 105 17.57 9.46 -0.04
CA GLU A 105 18.14 10.48 0.82
C GLU A 105 17.05 10.97 1.77
N LEU A 106 17.28 10.81 3.08
CA LEU A 106 16.43 11.38 4.11
C LEU A 106 16.51 12.90 3.97
N ILE A 107 15.59 13.50 3.22
CA ILE A 107 15.47 14.95 3.13
C ILE A 107 15.05 15.39 4.53
N SER A 108 16.03 15.85 5.29
CA SER A 108 15.86 16.40 6.62
C SER A 108 15.13 17.73 6.45
N GLY A 109 13.79 17.67 6.53
CA GLY A 109 12.92 18.85 6.59
C GLY A 109 12.80 19.34 8.02
#